data_AF-A0A6V7LWG5-F1
#
_entry.id   AF-A0A6V7LWG5-F1
#
_cell.length_a   1.000
_cell.length_b   1.000
_cell.length_c   1.000
_cell.angle_alpha   90.00
_cell.angle_beta   90.00
_cell.angle_gamma   90.00
#
_symmetry.space_group_name_H-M   'P 1'
#
loop_
_entity.id
_entity.type
_entity.pdbx_description
1 polymer ?
#
loop_
_entity_poly.entity_id
_entity_poly.type
_entity_poly.pdbx_seq_one_letter_code
_entity_poly.pdbx_strand_id
1 'polypeptide(L)' 'TRILLPEPEQMTSCIKFMDEAMQLMENPLDYLHDQQDFLVVGVVGSQGVGKSTILSLLASNDA' A
#
# COMPACT_ATOMS: atom_id res chain seq x y z
N THR A 1 15.72 25.61 16.64
CA THR A 1 15.54 24.23 17.14
C THR A 1 15.00 23.40 15.99
N ARG A 2 15.74 22.40 15.48
CA ARG A 2 15.24 21.56 14.38
C ARG A 2 14.09 20.71 14.92
N ILE A 3 12.89 20.89 14.37
CA ILE A 3 11.73 20.06 14.69
C ILE A 3 11.98 18.74 13.97
N LEU A 4 12.26 17.67 14.71
CA LEU A 4 12.27 16.31 14.17
C LEU A 4 10.81 15.92 13.96
N LEU A 5 10.32 16.07 12.72
CA LEU A 5 9.08 15.40 12.34
C LEU A 5 9.33 13.89 12.42
N PRO A 6 8.47 13.10 13.07
CA PRO A 6 8.60 11.65 13.01
C PRO A 6 8.60 11.21 11.55
N GLU A 7 9.55 10.35 11.16
CA GLU A 7 9.54 9.75 9.84
C GLU A 7 8.22 8.98 9.65
N PRO A 8 7.62 9.00 8.44
CA PRO A 8 6.44 8.21 8.15
C PRO A 8 6.68 6.74 8.51
N GLU A 9 5.68 6.10 9.10
CA GLU A 9 5.78 4.68 9.44
C GLU A 9 5.95 3.87 8.16
N GLN A 10 7.13 3.26 7.99
CA GLN A 10 7.44 2.48 6.81
C GLN A 10 6.63 1.19 6.80
N MET A 11 5.93 0.94 5.70
CA MET A 11 5.23 -0.33 5.51
C MET A 11 6.23 -1.47 5.31
N THR A 12 6.17 -2.48 6.17
CA THR A 12 7.02 -3.68 6.09
C THR A 12 6.31 -4.87 5.42
N SER A 13 4.98 -4.80 5.29
CA SER A 13 4.16 -5.84 4.70
C SER A 13 2.87 -5.28 4.12
N CYS A 14 2.19 -6.08 3.30
CA CYS A 14 0.89 -5.73 2.72
C CYS A 14 -0.20 -5.76 3.80
N ILE A 15 -1.10 -4.77 3.75
CA ILE A 15 -2.27 -4.69 4.64
C ILE A 15 -3.56 -4.96 3.85
N LYS A 16 -4.56 -5.54 4.52
CA LYS A 16 -5.87 -5.81 3.92
C LYS A 16 -6.63 -4.50 3.74
N PHE A 17 -7.02 -4.18 2.51
CA PHE A 17 -7.76 -2.95 2.19
C PHE A 17 -9.27 -3.07 2.42
N MET A 18 -9.84 -4.25 2.15
CA MET A 18 -11.28 -4.50 2.21
C MET A 18 -11.56 -5.90 2.76
N ASP A 19 -12.61 -6.03 3.57
CA ASP A 19 -13.01 -7.29 4.20
C ASP A 19 -13.95 -8.15 3.32
N GLU A 20 -14.46 -9.24 3.90
CA GLU A 20 -15.38 -10.17 3.23
C GLU A 20 -16.80 -9.58 3.04
N ALA A 21 -17.15 -8.55 3.82
CA ALA A 21 -18.41 -7.83 3.75
C ALA A 21 -18.33 -6.60 2.82
N MET A 22 -17.27 -6.48 2.02
CA MET A 22 -17.01 -5.36 1.12
C MET A 22 -16.90 -4.01 1.85
N GLN A 23 -16.44 -4.03 3.11
CA GLN A 23 -16.16 -2.83 3.89
C GLN A 23 -14.67 -2.50 3.86
N LEU A 24 -14.36 -1.20 3.75
CA LEU A 24 -12.99 -0.71 3.83
C LEU A 24 -12.46 -0.86 5.26
N MET A 25 -11.20 -1.28 5.36
CA MET A 25 -10.51 -1.31 6.64
C MET A 25 -10.06 0.10 7.03
N GLU A 26 -10.02 0.40 8.33
CA GLU A 26 -9.53 1.70 8.83
C GLU A 26 -8.00 1.75 8.95
N ASN A 27 -7.35 0.59 9.15
CA ASN A 27 -5.89 0.50 9.31
C ASN A 27 -5.03 1.03 8.14
N PRO A 28 -5.48 1.13 6.86
CA PRO A 28 -4.66 1.73 5.82
C PRO A 28 -4.62 3.25 5.92
N LEU A 29 -5.58 3.87 6.60
CA LEU A 29 -5.68 5.33 6.72
C LEU A 29 -4.51 5.92 7.51
N ASP A 30 -3.95 5.14 8.45
CA ASP A 30 -2.77 5.55 9.25
C ASP A 30 -1.51 5.74 8.40
N TYR A 31 -1.47 5.13 7.20
CA TYR A 31 -0.35 5.24 6.24
C TYR A 31 -0.59 6.27 5.13
N LEU A 32 -1.76 6.93 5.11
CA LEU A 32 -2.06 7.98 4.13
C LEU A 32 -1.62 9.34 4.66
N HIS A 33 -1.07 10.16 3.75
CA HIS A 33 -0.71 11.54 4.02
C HIS A 33 -1.64 12.49 3.28
N ASP A 34 -1.76 13.74 3.75
CA ASP A 34 -2.56 14.79 3.10
C ASP A 34 -1.98 15.27 1.74
N GLN A 35 -1.06 14.50 1.14
CA GLN A 35 -0.48 14.79 -0.17
C GLN A 35 -1.49 14.47 -1.28
N GLN A 36 -1.73 15.44 -2.17
CA GLN A 36 -2.72 15.33 -3.25
C GLN A 36 -2.16 14.71 -4.54
N ASP A 37 -0.83 14.59 -4.67
CA ASP A 37 -0.17 13.97 -5.81
C ASP A 37 0.25 12.54 -5.45
N PHE A 38 -0.55 11.55 -5.85
CA PHE A 38 -0.31 10.13 -5.58
C PHE A 38 -0.77 9.27 -6.77
N LEU A 39 -0.10 8.12 -6.95
CA LEU A 39 -0.42 7.14 -7.99
C LEU A 39 -1.09 5.91 -7.38
N VAL A 40 -2.21 5.49 -7.95
CA VAL A 40 -2.91 4.24 -7.58
C VAL A 40 -2.78 3.23 -8.69
N VAL A 41 -2.35 2.01 -8.36
CA VAL A 41 -2.20 0.90 -9.31
C VAL A 41 -3.07 -0.28 -8.86
N GLY A 42 -3.97 -0.72 -9.74
CA GLY A 42 -4.81 -1.90 -9.54
C GLY A 42 -4.47 -3.03 -10.51
N VAL A 43 -4.72 -4.28 -10.11
CA VAL A 43 -4.52 -5.47 -10.96
C VAL A 43 -5.72 -6.41 -10.89
N VAL A 44 -6.07 -7.02 -12.01
CA VAL A 44 -7.13 -8.04 -12.12
C VAL A 44 -6.65 -9.17 -13.03
N GLY A 45 -7.09 -10.40 -12.76
CA GLY A 45 -6.82 -11.55 -13.63
C GLY A 45 -7.11 -12.89 -12.95
N SER A 46 -7.17 -13.96 -13.74
CA SER A 46 -7.48 -15.31 -13.29
C SER A 46 -6.55 -15.82 -12.18
N GLN A 47 -6.99 -16.82 -11.42
CA GLN A 47 -6.15 -17.45 -10.40
C GLN A 47 -4.92 -18.10 -11.03
N GLY A 48 -3.77 -18.03 -10.35
CA GLY A 48 -2.51 -18.63 -10.83
C GLY A 48 -1.66 -17.78 -11.81
N VAL A 49 -2.15 -16.65 -12.34
CA VAL A 49 -1.39 -15.84 -13.34
C VAL A 49 -0.25 -14.98 -12.77
N GLY A 50 0.09 -15.11 -11.47
CA GLY A 50 1.24 -14.41 -10.88
C GLY A 50 1.01 -12.94 -10.46
N LYS A 51 -0.24 -12.46 -10.38
CA LYS A 51 -0.61 -11.06 -10.04
C LYS A 51 0.14 -10.52 -8.81
N SER A 52 0.12 -11.26 -7.71
CA SER A 52 0.76 -10.83 -6.45
C SER A 52 2.27 -10.73 -6.61
N THR A 53 2.90 -11.67 -7.30
CA THR A 53 4.36 -11.68 -7.54
C THR A 53 4.79 -10.47 -8.36
N ILE A 54 4.06 -10.16 -9.45
CA ILE A 54 4.37 -8.99 -10.29
C ILE A 54 4.24 -7.70 -9.48
N LEU A 55 3.13 -7.53 -8.73
CA LEU A 55 2.96 -6.33 -7.91
C LEU A 55 4.03 -6.23 -6.80
N SER A 56 4.42 -7.34 -6.17
CA SER A 56 5.49 -7.34 -5.19
C SER A 56 6.84 -6.94 -5.79
N LEU A 57 7.15 -7.37 -7.01
CA LEU A 57 8.38 -6.97 -7.72
C LEU A 57 8.36 -5.49 -8.11
N LEU A 58 7.21 -4.96 -8.52
CA LEU A 58 7.06 -3.54 -8.84
C LEU A 58 7.11 -2.63 -7.59
N ALA A 59 6.66 -3.14 -6.45
CA ALA A 59 6.68 -2.41 -5.17
C ALA A 59 8.02 -2.55 -4.42
N SER A 60 8.81 -3.60 -4.71
CA SER A 60 10.14 -3.77 -4.12
C SER A 60 11.10 -2.71 -4.68
N ASN A 61 11.83 -2.06 -3.78
CA ASN A 61 12.84 -1.07 -4.14
C ASN A 61 14.17 -1.77 -4.48
N ASP A 62 14.16 -2.70 -5.45
CA ASP A 62 15.36 -3.27 -6.04
C ASP A 62 15.77 -2.40 -7.24
N ALA A 63 16.26 -1.19 -6.94
CA ALA A 63 16.90 -0.28 -7.90
C ALA A 63 18.34 0.00 -7.46
#